data_AF-A0A938ZME3-F1
#
_entry.id   AF-A0A938ZME3-F1
#
_cell.length_a   1.000
_cell.length_b   1.000
_cell.length_c   1.000
_cell.angle_alpha   90.00
_cell.angle_beta   90.00
_cell.angle_gamma   90.00
#
_symmetry.space_group_name_H-M   'P 1'
#
loop_
_entity.id
_entity.type
_entity.pdbx_description
1 polymer ?
#
loop_
_entity_poly.entity_id
_entity_poly.type
_entity_poly.pdbx_seq_one_letter_code
_entity_poly.pdbx_strand_id
1 'polypeptide(L)' 'MTQQNAARLFQAVKEDQALQQRLKATADPEAFIKIAQERGYDFTARELDSEISKLSEEDLAAIVNPGWGTRRHLNPR' A
#
# COMPACT_ATOMS: atom_id res chain seq x y z
N MET A 1 7.00 9.45 -15.36
CA MET A 1 6.67 8.03 -15.60
C MET A 1 6.87 7.15 -14.35
N THR A 2 7.52 7.61 -13.28
CA THR A 2 7.77 6.85 -12.03
C THR A 2 6.62 6.94 -11.01
N GLN A 3 5.98 8.11 -10.89
CA GLN A 3 4.85 8.30 -9.97
C GLN A 3 3.64 7.38 -10.26
N GLN A 4 3.43 7.01 -11.53
CA GLN A 4 2.41 6.02 -11.92
C GLN A 4 2.76 4.59 -11.46
N ASN A 5 4.03 4.29 -11.20
CA ASN A 5 4.47 2.96 -10.77
C ASN A 5 4.12 2.72 -9.30
N ALA A 6 4.30 3.72 -8.43
CA ALA A 6 3.92 3.60 -7.03
C ALA A 6 2.39 3.39 -6.89
N ALA A 7 1.58 4.18 -7.58
CA ALA A 7 0.12 4.03 -7.56
C ALA A 7 -0.33 2.65 -8.10
N ARG A 8 0.27 2.16 -9.18
CA ARG A 8 0.00 0.82 -9.71
C ARG A 8 0.44 -0.29 -8.76
N LEU A 9 1.56 -0.12 -8.07
CA LEU A 9 1.99 -1.06 -7.04
C LEU A 9 0.93 -1.14 -5.93
N PHE A 10 0.43 -0.01 -5.41
CA PHE A 10 -0.62 -0.03 -4.38
C PHE A 10 -1.90 -0.71 -4.85
N GLN A 11 -2.31 -0.52 -6.11
CA GLN A 11 -3.43 -1.26 -6.69
C GLN A 11 -3.15 -2.76 -6.74
N ALA A 12 -1.98 -3.16 -7.23
CA ALA A 12 -1.57 -4.56 -7.27
C ALA A 12 -1.49 -5.19 -5.86
N VAL A 13 -1.07 -4.43 -4.86
CA VAL A 13 -1.02 -4.87 -3.44
C VAL A 13 -2.42 -5.05 -2.85
N LYS A 14 -3.39 -4.22 -3.25
CA LYS A 14 -4.79 -4.39 -2.84
C LYS A 14 -5.40 -5.66 -3.45
N GLU A 15 -5.00 -6.03 -4.66
CA GLU A 15 -5.50 -7.22 -5.37
C GLU A 15 -4.75 -8.52 -5.01
N ASP A 16 -3.44 -8.43 -4.75
CA ASP A 16 -2.55 -9.57 -4.48
C ASP A 16 -2.20 -9.64 -2.99
N GLN A 17 -2.95 -10.46 -2.24
CA GLN A 17 -2.69 -10.71 -0.82
C GLN A 17 -1.30 -11.29 -0.53
N ALA A 18 -0.73 -12.08 -1.44
CA ALA A 18 0.62 -12.63 -1.24
C ALA A 18 1.68 -11.54 -1.36
N LEU A 19 1.47 -10.58 -2.26
CA LEU A 19 2.29 -9.37 -2.35
C LEU A 19 2.11 -8.50 -1.09
N GLN A 20 0.89 -8.31 -0.61
CA GLN A 20 0.63 -7.57 0.63
C GLN A 20 1.37 -8.19 1.83
N GLN A 21 1.36 -9.51 1.96
CA GLN A 21 2.07 -10.19 3.06
C GLN A 21 3.59 -10.07 2.92
N ARG A 22 4.13 -10.19 1.71
CA ARG A 22 5.58 -10.00 1.46
C ARG A 22 6.04 -8.58 1.77
N LEU A 23 5.25 -7.58 1.40
CA LEU A 23 5.56 -6.19 1.69
C LEU A 23 5.42 -5.89 3.19
N LYS A 24 4.42 -6.47 3.88
CA LYS A 24 4.30 -6.36 5.34
C LYS A 24 5.44 -7.00 6.12
N ALA A 25 5.97 -8.11 5.61
CA ALA A 25 7.13 -8.76 6.21
C ALA A 25 8.39 -7.89 6.14
N THR A 26 8.36 -6.85 5.29
CA THR A 26 9.47 -5.94 5.06
C THR A 26 9.26 -4.67 5.88
N ALA A 27 9.95 -4.55 7.01
CA ALA A 27 9.88 -3.36 7.86
C ALA A 27 10.68 -2.17 7.29
N ASP A 28 11.59 -2.43 6.35
CA ASP A 28 12.51 -1.44 5.80
C ASP A 28 12.00 -0.84 4.48
N PRO A 29 11.93 0.50 4.36
CA PRO A 29 11.47 1.17 3.15
C PRO A 29 12.38 0.91 1.94
N GLU A 30 13.69 0.69 2.15
CA GLU A 30 14.60 0.32 1.06
C GLU A 30 14.33 -1.08 0.52
N ALA A 31 14.01 -2.04 1.39
CA ALA A 31 13.67 -3.39 0.97
C ALA A 31 12.30 -3.43 0.26
N PHE A 32 11.37 -2.58 0.66
CA PHE A 32 10.11 -2.37 -0.08
C PHE A 32 10.36 -1.90 -1.52
N ILE A 33 11.24 -0.92 -1.71
CA ILE A 33 11.61 -0.42 -3.04
C ILE A 33 12.28 -1.51 -3.88
N LYS A 34 13.15 -2.34 -3.28
CA LYS A 34 13.75 -3.48 -4.00
C LYS A 34 12.71 -4.50 -4.48
N ILE A 35 11.75 -4.87 -3.63
CA ILE A 35 10.67 -5.80 -4.02
C ILE A 35 9.80 -5.20 -5.14
N ALA A 36 9.54 -3.90 -5.06
CA ALA A 36 8.81 -3.19 -6.10
C ALA A 36 9.58 -3.19 -7.43
N GLN A 37 10.89 -2.92 -7.40
CA GLN A 37 11.77 -2.95 -8.57
C GLN A 37 11.86 -4.35 -9.19
N GLU A 38 11.90 -5.41 -8.38
CA GLU A 38 11.85 -6.81 -8.86
C GLU A 38 10.57 -7.12 -9.65
N ARG A 39 9.46 -6.44 -9.33
CA ARG A 39 8.19 -6.55 -10.08
C ARG A 39 8.08 -5.55 -11.23
N GLY A 40 9.12 -4.76 -11.50
CA GLY A 40 9.15 -3.77 -12.57
C GLY A 40 8.56 -2.40 -12.19
N TYR A 41 8.34 -2.15 -10.90
CA TYR A 41 7.93 -0.85 -10.38
C TYR A 41 9.15 -0.07 -9.89
N ASP A 42 9.56 0.93 -10.66
CA ASP A 42 10.67 1.80 -10.28
C ASP A 42 10.13 3.12 -9.71
N PHE A 43 10.46 3.41 -8.45
CA PHE A 43 10.15 4.65 -7.75
C PHE A 43 11.12 4.86 -6.57
N THR A 44 11.24 6.11 -6.13
CA THR A 44 12.10 6.49 -5.00
C THR A 44 11.33 6.50 -3.68
N ALA A 45 12.06 6.46 -2.55
CA ALA A 45 11.46 6.58 -1.21
C ALA A 45 10.61 7.86 -1.05
N ARG A 46 11.03 8.96 -1.69
CA ARG A 46 10.30 10.24 -1.65
C ARG A 46 8.98 10.19 -2.42
N GLU A 47 8.94 9.46 -3.54
CA GLU A 47 7.70 9.24 -4.30
C GLU A 47 6.77 8.29 -3.55
N LEU A 48 7.31 7.25 -2.92
CA LEU A 48 6.55 6.36 -2.05
C LEU A 48 5.88 7.14 -0.91
N ASP A 49 6.65 7.97 -0.21
CA ASP A 49 6.16 8.77 0.91
C ASP A 49 5.10 9.80 0.45
N SER A 50 5.31 10.39 -0.73
CA SER A 50 4.33 11.27 -1.36
C SER A 50 3.04 10.55 -1.74
N GLU A 51 3.07 9.28 -2.15
CA GLU A 51 1.84 8.53 -2.44
C GLU A 51 1.17 7.98 -1.18
N ILE A 52 1.94 7.55 -0.18
CA ILE A 52 1.43 7.20 1.15
C ILE A 52 0.69 8.41 1.73
N SER A 53 1.25 9.61 1.61
CA SER A 53 0.62 10.85 2.07
C SER A 53 -0.64 11.23 1.30
N LYS A 54 -0.85 10.69 0.08
CA LYS A 54 -2.10 10.86 -0.68
C LYS A 54 -3.15 9.81 -0.35
N LEU A 55 -2.76 8.66 0.21
CA LEU A 55 -3.72 7.69 0.71
C LEU A 55 -4.42 8.27 1.94
N SER A 56 -5.73 8.03 2.04
CA SER A 56 -6.46 8.32 3.26
C SER A 56 -6.00 7.37 4.37
N GLU A 57 -6.11 7.83 5.62
CA GLU A 57 -5.74 7.02 6.80
C GLU A 57 -6.48 5.68 6.84
N GLU A 58 -7.72 5.65 6.32
CA GLU A 58 -8.53 4.45 6.17
C GLU A 58 -7.94 3.44 5.18
N ASP A 59 -7.42 3.90 4.04
CA ASP A 59 -6.79 3.05 3.02
C ASP A 59 -5.47 2.48 3.54
N LEU A 60 -4.68 3.30 4.23
CA LEU A 60 -3.46 2.85 4.91
C LEU A 60 -3.78 1.84 6.03
N ALA A 61 -4.80 2.11 6.84
CA ALA A 61 -5.22 1.22 7.90
C ALA A 61 -5.72 -0.12 7.35
N ALA A 62 -6.43 -0.14 6.22
CA ALA A 62 -6.85 -1.37 5.56
C ALA A 62 -5.66 -2.18 5.02
N ILE A 63 -4.62 -1.50 4.53
CA ILE A 63 -3.39 -2.14 4.08
C ILE A 63 -2.64 -2.72 5.28
N VAL A 64 -2.43 -1.95 6.36
CA VAL A 64 -1.65 -2.37 7.54
C VAL A 64 -2.40 -3.41 8.37
N ASN A 65 -3.68 -3.17 8.67
CA ASN A 65 -4.55 -4.00 9.50
C ASN A 65 -5.86 -4.39 8.75
N PRO A 66 -5.78 -5.33 7.80
CA PRO A 66 -6.93 -5.83 7.06
C PRO A 66 -7.84 -6.59 8.02
N GLY A 67 -8.95 -5.95 8.40
CA GLY A 67 -9.88 -6.45 9.42
C GLY A 67 -10.36 -5.36 10.38
N TRP A 68 -9.59 -4.27 10.51
CA TRP A 68 -10.03 -3.05 11.20
C TRP A 68 -10.77 -2.11 10.22
N GLY A 69 -11.93 -2.57 9.74
CA GLY A 69 -12.86 -1.70 9.01
C GLY A 69 -13.65 -0.82 9.97
N THR A 70 -14.07 0.37 9.52
CA THR A 70 -15.01 1.19 10.28
C THR A 70 -16.26 0.37 10.58
N ARG A 71 -16.59 0.24 11.87
CA ARG A 71 -17.92 -0.24 12.29
C ARG A 71 -18.92 0.81 11.82
N ARG A 72 -19.43 0.65 10.59
CA ARG A 72 -20.52 1.48 10.08
C ARG A 72 -21.68 1.26 11.03
N HIS A 73 -22.08 2.32 11.73
CA HIS A 73 -23.26 2.29 12.58
C HIS A 73 -24.43 1.81 11.72
N LEU A 74 -25.01 0.66 12.07
CA LEU A 74 -26.30 0.23 11.56
C LEU A 74 -27.29 1.29 12.03
N ASN A 75 -27.71 2.20 11.16
CA ASN A 75 -28.79 3.14 11.48
C ASN A 75 -30.07 2.31 11.65
N PRO A 76 -30.63 2.16 12.86
CA PRO A 76 -31.94 1.58 13.01
C PRO A 76 -32.97 2.57 12.45
N ARG A 77 -33.90 2.04 11.67
CA ARG A 77 -35.05 2.77 11.12
C ARG A 77 -36.01 3.23 12.21
#